data_AF-A0A8D4UV72-F1
#
_entry.id   AF-A0A8D4UV72-F1
#
_cell.length_a   1.000
_cell.length_b   1.000
_cell.length_c   1.000
_cell.angle_alpha   90.00
_cell.angle_beta   90.00
_cell.angle_gamma   90.00
#
_symmetry.space_group_name_H-M   'P 1'
#
loop_
_entity.id
_entity.type
_entity.pdbx_description
1 polymer ?
#
loop_
_entity_poly.entity_id
_entity_poly.type
_entity_poly.pdbx_seq_one_letter_code
_entity_poly.pdbx_strand_id
1 'polypeptide(L)'
;MVDAVIQDSEYNRFSKGIFSWVGFHTKWLAYENVERSAGETKWSFWKLFKYSIEGILAYTTVPLYLSSVMGILMCGVSFIALVFIVIRALLYGDPAAGWPSLVCIITLLGGLILLALGIMGLYIAKIYLETKKRQIFIVREER
;
A
#
# COMPACT_ATOMS: atom_id res chain seq x y z
N MET A 1 -24.10 11.85 12.76
CA MET A 1 -23.47 11.35 11.52
C MET A 1 -22.90 12.48 10.67
N VAL A 2 -23.71 13.44 10.20
CA VAL A 2 -23.25 14.52 9.31
C VAL A 2 -22.12 15.35 9.93
N ASP A 3 -22.27 15.84 11.17
CA ASP A 3 -21.25 16.67 11.81
C ASP A 3 -19.91 15.95 12.00
N ALA A 4 -19.95 14.67 12.37
CA ALA A 4 -18.76 13.84 12.53
C ALA A 4 -18.03 13.63 11.20
N VAL A 5 -18.75 13.41 10.10
CA VAL A 5 -18.17 13.31 8.75
C VAL A 5 -17.58 14.64 8.29
N ILE A 6 -18.18 15.77 8.67
CA ILE A 6 -17.67 17.11 8.33
C ILE A 6 -16.40 17.44 9.11
N GLN A 7 -16.30 16.99 10.36
CA GLN A 7 -15.08 17.13 11.18
C GLN A 7 -13.92 16.28 10.65
N ASP A 8 -14.22 15.17 9.96
CA ASP A 8 -13.23 14.30 9.37
C ASP A 8 -12.65 14.92 8.09
N SER A 9 -11.63 15.75 8.25
CA SER A 9 -11.03 16.56 7.18
C SER A 9 -9.88 15.84 6.44
N GLU A 10 -9.99 14.52 6.23
CA GLU A 10 -8.95 13.75 5.53
C GLU A 10 -8.73 14.29 4.11
N TYR A 11 -7.46 14.48 3.73
CA TYR A 11 -7.11 14.90 2.37
C TYR A 11 -7.40 13.78 1.35
N ASN A 12 -7.08 12.53 1.70
CA ASN A 12 -7.30 11.36 0.84
C ASN A 12 -8.67 10.75 1.09
N ARG A 13 -9.72 11.31 0.48
CA ARG A 13 -11.11 10.91 0.72
C ARG A 13 -11.45 9.57 0.06
N PHE A 14 -11.68 8.55 0.88
CA PHE A 14 -12.33 7.31 0.46
C PHE A 14 -13.69 7.21 1.15
N SER A 15 -14.72 7.76 0.51
CA SER A 15 -16.05 7.93 1.12
C SER A 15 -16.64 6.64 1.70
N LYS A 16 -16.39 5.48 1.07
CA LYS A 16 -16.85 4.19 1.59
C LYS A 16 -16.21 3.85 2.96
N GLY A 17 -14.95 4.21 3.15
CA GLY A 17 -14.23 4.05 4.41
C GLY A 17 -14.72 5.04 5.46
N ILE A 18 -14.78 6.34 5.12
CA ILE A 18 -15.28 7.39 6.03
C ILE A 18 -16.65 6.99 6.60
N PHE A 19 -17.62 6.66 5.75
CA PHE A 19 -18.97 6.29 6.21
C PHE A 19 -19.00 5.02 7.05
N SER A 20 -18.11 4.06 6.80
CA SER A 20 -17.99 2.85 7.62
C SER A 20 -17.24 3.11 8.93
N TRP A 21 -16.35 4.10 8.98
CA TRP A 21 -15.50 4.41 10.12
C TRP A 21 -16.25 5.14 11.24
N VAL A 22 -17.19 6.03 10.89
CA VAL A 22 -17.92 6.84 11.88
C VAL A 22 -18.85 6.02 12.81
N GLY A 23 -19.13 4.75 12.47
CA GLY A 23 -19.72 3.78 13.40
C GLY A 23 -21.17 4.02 13.86
N PHE A 24 -21.88 4.98 13.26
CA PHE A 24 -23.29 5.24 13.58
C PHE A 24 -24.23 4.10 13.12
N HIS A 25 -25.42 4.04 13.71
CA HIS A 25 -26.47 3.11 13.27
C HIS A 25 -26.86 3.39 11.81
N THR A 26 -26.60 2.40 10.95
CA THR A 26 -26.92 2.44 9.53
C THR A 26 -27.91 1.34 9.20
N LYS A 27 -28.84 1.64 8.29
CA LYS A 27 -29.79 0.67 7.74
C LYS A 27 -29.63 0.62 6.24
N TRP A 28 -29.49 -0.58 5.70
CA TRP A 28 -29.43 -0.80 4.26
C TRP A 28 -30.84 -0.86 3.70
N LEU A 29 -31.12 -0.03 2.71
CA LEU A 29 -32.35 -0.05 1.94
C LEU A 29 -32.04 -0.74 0.62
N ALA A 30 -32.63 -1.91 0.41
CA ALA A 30 -32.55 -2.58 -0.87
C ALA A 30 -33.32 -1.74 -1.90
N TYR A 31 -32.67 -1.45 -3.02
CA TYR A 31 -33.26 -0.78 -4.16
C TYR A 31 -32.84 -1.55 -5.42
N GLU A 32 -33.77 -1.76 -6.33
CA GLU A 32 -33.51 -2.45 -7.57
C GLU A 32 -32.75 -1.52 -8.52
N ASN A 33 -31.58 -1.96 -8.97
CA ASN A 33 -30.72 -1.13 -9.81
C ASN A 33 -31.35 -0.96 -11.19
N VAL A 34 -31.92 0.21 -11.47
CA VAL A 34 -32.47 0.54 -12.78
C VAL A 34 -31.31 0.78 -13.75
N GLU A 35 -31.31 0.11 -14.89
CA GLU A 35 -30.30 0.34 -15.92
C GLU A 35 -30.33 1.79 -16.40
N ARG A 36 -29.13 2.38 -16.59
CA ARG A 36 -29.03 3.75 -17.06
C ARG A 36 -29.63 3.87 -18.46
N SER A 37 -30.52 4.84 -18.65
CA SER A 37 -31.14 5.14 -19.95
C SER A 37 -30.14 5.60 -21.01
N ALA A 38 -28.97 6.13 -20.60
CA ALA A 38 -27.88 6.52 -21.48
C ALA A 38 -26.53 6.55 -20.76
N GLY A 39 -25.47 6.23 -21.50
CA GLY A 39 -24.07 6.33 -21.06
C GLY A 39 -23.47 5.01 -20.56
N GLU A 40 -22.15 4.88 -20.71
CA GLU A 40 -21.42 3.72 -20.19
C GLU A 40 -21.02 3.91 -18.72
N THR A 41 -20.90 2.79 -18.01
CA THR A 41 -20.44 2.83 -16.62
C THR A 41 -18.99 3.33 -16.57
N LYS A 42 -18.72 4.35 -15.75
CA LYS A 42 -17.33 4.80 -15.49
C LYS A 42 -16.52 3.77 -14.69
N TRP A 43 -17.18 2.72 -14.21
CA TRP A 43 -16.71 1.70 -13.28
C TRP A 43 -16.20 0.49 -14.04
N SER A 44 -14.94 0.54 -14.48
CA SER A 44 -14.27 -0.67 -14.98
C SER A 44 -13.66 -1.45 -13.83
N PHE A 45 -13.55 -2.78 -13.98
CA PHE A 45 -12.94 -3.66 -12.98
C PHE A 45 -11.58 -3.15 -12.48
N TRP A 46 -10.71 -2.73 -13.40
CA TRP A 46 -9.39 -2.17 -13.07
C TRP A 46 -9.45 -0.89 -12.25
N LYS A 47 -10.42 0.00 -12.52
CA LYS A 47 -10.62 1.22 -11.73
C LYS A 47 -11.11 0.88 -10.32
N LEU A 48 -12.03 -0.08 -10.16
CA LEU A 48 -12.45 -0.55 -8.84
C LEU A 48 -11.31 -1.21 -8.06
N PHE A 49 -10.50 -2.02 -8.73
CA PHE A 49 -9.38 -2.70 -8.10
C PHE A 49 -8.37 -1.68 -7.56
N LYS A 50 -7.96 -0.71 -8.38
CA LYS A 50 -7.08 0.39 -7.95
C LYS A 50 -7.71 1.19 -6.80
N TYR A 51 -8.99 1.52 -6.89
CA TYR A 51 -9.72 2.24 -5.84
C TYR A 51 -9.75 1.46 -4.52
N SER A 52 -9.84 0.13 -4.57
CA SER A 52 -9.82 -0.73 -3.39
C SER A 52 -8.44 -0.76 -2.74
N ILE A 53 -7.36 -0.82 -3.54
CA ILE A 53 -5.98 -0.72 -3.04
C ILE A 53 -5.76 0.64 -2.36
N GLU A 54 -6.23 1.73 -2.96
CA GLU A 54 -6.15 3.07 -2.35
C GLU A 54 -6.90 3.13 -1.01
N GLY A 55 -8.07 2.48 -0.90
CA GLY A 55 -8.80 2.37 0.36
C GLY A 55 -8.05 1.57 1.43
N ILE A 56 -7.43 0.45 1.06
CA ILE A 56 -6.59 -0.35 1.97
C ILE A 56 -5.42 0.50 2.47
N LEU A 57 -4.68 1.16 1.56
CA LEU A 57 -3.52 1.98 1.94
C LEU A 57 -3.90 3.19 2.82
N ALA A 58 -5.12 3.72 2.70
CA ALA A 58 -5.59 4.86 3.49
C ALA A 58 -6.03 4.46 4.91
N TYR A 59 -6.72 3.33 5.07
CA TYR A 59 -7.32 2.93 6.36
C TYR A 59 -6.55 1.81 7.08
N THR A 60 -5.52 1.22 6.46
CA THR A 60 -4.71 0.19 7.11
C THR A 60 -3.21 0.32 6.89
N THR A 61 -2.46 -0.07 7.91
CA THR A 61 -1.00 -0.19 7.91
C THR A 61 -0.54 -1.63 7.60
N VAL A 62 -1.46 -2.54 7.30
CA VAL A 62 -1.16 -3.95 7.00
C VAL A 62 -0.12 -4.13 5.89
N PRO A 63 -0.21 -3.44 4.73
CA PRO A 63 0.83 -3.53 3.70
C PRO A 63 2.23 -3.13 4.18
N LEU A 64 2.32 -2.09 5.01
CA LEU A 64 3.58 -1.64 5.60
C LEU A 64 4.14 -2.69 6.56
N TYR A 65 3.29 -3.22 7.44
CA TYR A 65 3.68 -4.26 8.39
C TYR A 65 4.15 -5.54 7.69
N LEU A 66 3.42 -5.98 6.65
CA LEU A 66 3.78 -7.15 5.85
C LEU A 66 5.17 -6.98 5.22
N SER A 67 5.46 -5.81 4.66
CA SER A 67 6.78 -5.48 4.09
C SER A 67 7.89 -5.58 5.14
N SER A 68 7.66 -5.06 6.34
CA SER A 68 8.62 -5.16 7.45
C SER A 68 8.85 -6.61 7.90
N VAL A 69 7.80 -7.41 8.05
CA VAL A 69 7.91 -8.82 8.43
C VAL A 69 8.67 -9.62 7.36
N MET A 70 8.37 -9.41 6.08
CA MET A 70 9.13 -10.04 4.99
C MET A 70 10.60 -9.66 5.02
N GLY A 71 10.93 -8.39 5.31
CA GLY A 71 12.30 -7.93 5.48
C GLY A 71 13.03 -8.65 6.61
N ILE A 72 12.39 -8.81 7.77
CA ILE A 72 12.96 -9.53 8.92
C ILE A 72 13.21 -11.01 8.59
N LEU A 73 12.23 -11.68 7.97
CA LEU A 73 12.38 -13.07 7.55
C LEU A 73 13.53 -13.26 6.57
N MET A 74 13.66 -12.37 5.59
CA MET A 74 14.73 -12.43 4.59
C MET A 74 16.11 -12.11 5.21
N CYS A 75 16.18 -11.22 6.20
CA CYS A 75 17.38 -10.98 6.98
C CYS A 75 17.82 -12.27 7.72
N GLY A 76 16.87 -12.98 8.35
CA GLY A 76 17.13 -14.27 8.99
C GLY A 76 17.67 -15.33 8.02
N VAL A 77 17.04 -15.48 6.84
CA VAL A 77 17.49 -16.40 5.79
C VAL A 77 18.89 -16.02 5.29
N SER A 78 19.15 -14.73 5.07
CA SER A 78 20.45 -14.24 4.62
C SER A 78 21.56 -14.51 5.65
N PHE A 79 21.27 -14.35 6.95
CA PHE A 79 22.21 -14.65 8.02
C PHE A 79 22.57 -16.13 8.07
N ILE A 80 21.59 -17.04 7.95
CA ILE A 80 21.82 -18.49 7.90
C ILE A 80 22.65 -18.86 6.66
N ALA A 81 22.31 -18.30 5.50
CA ALA A 81 23.04 -18.53 4.26
C ALA A 81 24.50 -18.05 4.36
N LEU A 82 24.74 -16.91 5.01
CA LEU A 82 26.09 -16.38 5.24
C LEU A 82 26.91 -17.33 6.13
N VAL A 83 26.36 -17.76 7.26
CA VAL A 83 27.05 -18.73 8.16
C VAL A 83 27.39 -20.01 7.40
N PHE A 84 26.45 -20.53 6.60
CA PHE A 84 26.68 -21.71 5.77
C PHE A 84 27.81 -21.52 4.76
N ILE A 85 27.84 -20.38 4.05
CA ILE A 85 28.89 -20.06 3.07
C ILE A 85 30.26 -19.94 3.75
N VAL A 86 30.34 -19.28 4.91
CA VAL A 86 31.60 -19.12 5.66
C VAL A 86 32.16 -20.46 6.12
N ILE A 87 31.32 -21.35 6.66
CA ILE A 87 31.74 -22.70 7.07
C ILE A 87 32.23 -23.51 5.86
N ARG A 88 31.51 -23.44 4.74
CA ARG A 88 31.89 -24.13 3.51
C ARG A 88 33.22 -23.62 2.95
N ALA A 89 33.44 -22.31 2.98
CA ALA A 89 34.67 -21.67 2.51
C ALA A 89 35.90 -22.09 3.35
N LEU A 90 35.74 -22.19 4.69
CA LEU A 90 36.80 -22.63 5.60
C LEU A 90 37.19 -24.11 5.43
N LEU A 91 36.26 -24.97 5.03
CA LEU A 91 36.50 -26.42 4.94
C LEU A 91 36.99 -26.90 3.57
N TYR A 92 36.53 -26.30 2.46
CA TYR A 92 36.75 -26.88 1.13
C TYR A 92 37.63 -26.07 0.18
N GLY A 93 37.92 -24.78 0.43
CA GLY A 93 38.67 -23.93 -0.52
C GLY A 93 37.92 -23.70 -1.84
N ASP A 94 37.73 -22.45 -2.24
CA ASP A 94 36.74 -22.05 -3.27
C ASP A 94 36.92 -22.74 -4.64
N PRO A 95 35.91 -23.46 -5.15
CA PRO A 95 35.71 -23.59 -6.59
C PRO A 95 35.01 -22.34 -7.09
N ALA A 96 35.59 -21.67 -8.10
CA ALA A 96 35.16 -20.41 -8.72
C ALA A 96 33.73 -20.39 -9.36
N ALA A 97 32.82 -21.26 -8.94
CA ALA A 97 31.47 -21.47 -9.48
C ALA A 97 30.35 -20.77 -8.67
N GLY A 98 30.66 -19.70 -7.92
CA GLY A 98 29.69 -18.95 -7.10
C GLY A 98 29.06 -17.71 -7.77
N TRP A 99 29.48 -17.36 -8.99
CA TRP A 99 29.04 -16.11 -9.63
C TRP A 99 27.54 -16.08 -9.98
N PRO A 100 26.94 -17.13 -10.57
CA PRO A 100 25.51 -17.11 -10.89
C PRO A 100 24.62 -17.02 -9.64
N SER A 101 25.00 -17.71 -8.56
CA SER A 101 24.26 -17.67 -7.29
C SER A 101 24.39 -16.31 -6.59
N LEU A 102 25.58 -15.69 -6.63
CA LEU A 102 25.80 -14.34 -6.11
C LEU A 102 24.93 -13.29 -6.83
N VAL A 103 24.91 -13.33 -8.17
CA VAL A 103 24.09 -12.40 -8.97
C VAL A 103 22.61 -12.58 -8.64
N CYS A 104 22.11 -13.82 -8.57
CA CYS A 104 20.72 -14.08 -8.19
C CYS A 104 20.38 -13.54 -6.79
N ILE A 105 21.25 -13.74 -5.79
CA ILE A 105 21.03 -13.26 -4.42
C ILE A 105 21.01 -11.74 -4.36
N ILE A 106 21.97 -11.07 -5.00
CA ILE A 106 22.06 -9.60 -5.01
C ILE A 106 20.82 -9.00 -5.70
N THR A 107 20.40 -9.57 -6.83
CA THR A 107 19.26 -9.06 -7.59
C THR A 107 17.96 -9.26 -6.82
N LEU A 108 17.80 -10.41 -6.15
CA LEU A 108 16.62 -10.71 -5.33
C LEU A 108 16.53 -9.81 -4.09
N LEU A 109 17.65 -9.62 -3.37
CA LEU A 109 17.72 -8.71 -2.23
C LEU A 109 17.50 -7.26 -2.66
N GLY A 110 18.10 -6.83 -3.77
CA GLY A 110 17.89 -5.49 -4.34
C GLY A 110 16.44 -5.24 -4.73
N GLY A 111 15.80 -6.21 -5.38
CA GLY A 111 14.37 -6.15 -5.72
C GLY A 111 13.47 -6.05 -4.48
N LEU A 112 13.77 -6.80 -3.42
CA LEU A 112 13.03 -6.75 -2.16
C LEU A 112 13.17 -5.39 -1.46
N ILE A 113 14.38 -4.83 -1.41
CA ILE A 113 14.63 -3.50 -0.82
C ILE A 113 13.86 -2.42 -1.59
N LEU A 114 13.90 -2.46 -2.93
CA LEU A 114 13.15 -1.53 -3.77
C LEU A 114 11.63 -1.67 -3.57
N LEU A 115 11.12 -2.89 -3.39
CA LEU A 115 9.71 -3.13 -3.07
C LEU A 115 9.34 -2.51 -1.72
N ALA A 116 10.14 -2.74 -0.68
CA ALA A 116 9.90 -2.19 0.65
C ALA A 116 9.96 -0.65 0.66
N LEU A 117 10.93 -0.07 -0.04
CA LEU A 117 11.02 1.38 -0.25
C LEU A 117 9.83 1.92 -1.03
N GLY A 118 9.33 1.19 -2.03
CA GLY A 118 8.13 1.55 -2.78
C GLY A 118 6.89 1.63 -1.88
N ILE A 119 6.68 0.63 -1.02
CA ILE A 119 5.58 0.63 -0.04
C ILE A 119 5.73 1.82 0.92
N MET A 120 6.92 2.02 1.48
CA MET A 120 7.20 3.14 2.37
C MET A 120 6.94 4.49 1.69
N GLY A 121 7.36 4.66 0.43
CA GLY A 121 7.15 5.86 -0.36
C GLY A 121 5.66 6.19 -0.55
N LEU A 122 4.79 5.18 -0.71
CA LEU A 122 3.34 5.39 -0.78
C LEU A 122 2.78 5.99 0.52
N TYR A 123 3.22 5.49 1.68
CA TYR A 123 2.80 6.04 2.97
C TYR A 123 3.37 7.44 3.22
N ILE A 124 4.64 7.69 2.86
CA ILE A 124 5.24 9.02 2.95
C ILE A 124 4.48 10.03 2.08
N ALA A 125 4.08 9.64 0.87
CA ALA A 125 3.27 10.50 0.00
C ALA A 125 1.92 10.85 0.63
N LYS A 126 1.27 9.90 1.32
CA LYS A 126 0.01 10.14 2.05
C LYS A 126 0.23 11.11 3.21
N ILE A 127 1.27 10.92 4.01
CA ILE A 127 1.66 11.84 5.10
C ILE A 127 1.96 13.24 4.55
N TYR A 128 2.67 13.33 3.44
CA TYR A 128 2.97 14.61 2.79
C TYR A 128 1.69 15.36 2.37
N LEU A 129 0.72 14.64 1.77
CA LEU A 129 -0.55 15.24 1.37
C LEU A 129 -1.35 15.76 2.58
N GLU A 130 -1.36 15.01 3.68
CA GLU A 130 -2.08 15.40 4.90
C GLU A 130 -1.41 16.58 5.63
N THR A 131 -0.08 16.56 5.74
CA THR A 131 0.69 17.62 6.43
C THR A 131 0.73 18.93 5.64
N LYS A 132 0.60 18.88 4.31
CA LYS A 132 0.55 20.08 3.46
C LYS A 132 -0.64 20.99 3.78
N LYS A 133 -1.73 20.46 4.36
CA LYS A 133 -2.95 21.20 4.73
C LYS A 133 -3.45 22.16 3.65
N ARG A 134 -3.26 21.79 2.37
CA ARG A 134 -3.73 22.59 1.25
C ARG A 134 -5.25 22.45 1.16
N GLN A 135 -5.95 23.58 1.04
CA GLN A 135 -7.40 23.61 0.84
C GLN A 135 -7.79 22.75 -0.36
N ILE A 136 -8.83 21.94 -0.20
CA ILE A 136 -9.28 20.95 -1.19
C ILE A 136 -9.90 21.63 -2.41
N PHE A 137 -10.56 22.76 -2.19
CA PHE A 137 -11.11 23.61 -3.23
C PHE A 137 -11.08 25.06 -2.76
N ILE A 138 -11.06 25.98 -3.72
CA ILE A 138 -11.24 27.41 -3.47
C ILE A 138 -12.56 27.76 -4.13
N VAL A 139 -13.49 28.31 -3.35
CA VAL A 139 -14.76 28.81 -3.88
C VAL A 139 -14.45 30.06 -4.70
N ARG A 140 -14.90 30.07 -5.95
CA ARG A 140 -14.83 31.26 -6.79
C ARG A 140 -15.85 32.26 -6.26
N GLU A 141 -15.44 33.51 -6.04
CA GLU A 141 -16.39 34.58 -5.70
C GLU A 141 -17.46 34.69 -6.78
N GLU A 142 -18.71 34.71 -6.34
CA GLU A 142 -19.85 35.03 -7.18
C GLU A 142 -19.76 36.51 -7.58
N ARG A 143 -19.86 36.75 -8.88
CA ARG A 143 -19.76 38.09 -9.48
C ARG A 143 -21.12 38.73 -9.60
#